data_AF-A0A2R6D777-F1
#
_entry.id   AF-A0A2R6D777-F1
#
_cell.length_a   1.000
_cell.length_b   1.000
_cell.length_c   1.000
_cell.angle_alpha   90.00
_cell.angle_beta   90.00
_cell.angle_gamma   90.00
#
_symmetry.space_group_name_H-M   'P 1'
#
loop_
_entity.id
_entity.type
_entity.pdbx_description
1 polymer ?
#
loop_
_entity_poly.entity_id
_entity_poly.type
_entity_poly.pdbx_seq_one_letter_code
_entity_poly.pdbx_strand_id
1 'polypeptide(L)'
;MPVSIDEFESDELPSEQSVPSQVVAFLHSHANKAFTRGEIAMEVDANPNAVGTALSRLKNRSLVRHRGNYWAITDDDERVQSAYDLAAATARLEAEDGGIDPGAWEEAAPDEPHPSERDD
;
A
#
# COMPACT_ATOMS: atom_id res chain seq x y z
N MET A 1 15.51 1.55 1.66
CA MET A 1 16.58 2.48 1.27
C MET A 1 16.07 3.89 1.52
N PRO A 2 16.82 4.81 2.15
CA PRO A 2 16.42 6.21 2.16
C PRO A 2 16.48 6.71 0.70
N VAL A 3 15.35 7.21 0.20
CA VAL A 3 15.33 8.03 -1.02
C VAL A 3 15.96 9.38 -0.69
N SER A 4 16.70 9.97 -1.63
CA SER A 4 17.23 11.34 -1.41
C SER A 4 16.08 12.33 -1.29
N ILE A 5 16.33 13.51 -0.71
CA ILE A 5 15.30 14.57 -0.69
C ILE A 5 14.89 14.92 -2.13
N ASP A 6 15.86 15.00 -3.05
CA ASP A 6 15.56 15.26 -4.46
C ASP A 6 14.70 14.16 -5.10
N GLU A 7 14.87 12.89 -4.70
CA GLU A 7 14.08 11.75 -5.18
C GLU A 7 12.70 11.67 -4.50
N PHE A 8 12.60 12.11 -3.24
CA PHE A 8 11.34 12.29 -2.51
C PHE A 8 10.52 13.45 -3.07
N GLU A 9 11.18 14.53 -3.50
CA GLU A 9 10.58 15.70 -4.15
C GLU A 9 10.38 15.50 -5.66
N SER A 10 10.85 14.39 -6.24
CA SER A 10 10.62 14.06 -7.64
C SER A 10 9.30 13.31 -7.87
N ASP A 11 8.66 13.58 -9.01
CA ASP A 11 7.39 12.94 -9.41
C ASP A 11 7.51 11.45 -9.73
N GLU A 12 8.71 10.93 -9.93
CA GLU A 12 8.97 9.51 -10.19
C GLU A 12 9.26 8.77 -8.88
N LEU A 13 8.21 8.53 -8.09
CA LEU A 13 8.31 7.54 -7.02
C LEU A 13 8.42 6.12 -7.61
N PRO A 14 9.27 5.24 -7.04
CA PRO A 14 9.39 3.87 -7.53
C PRO A 14 8.04 3.17 -7.56
N SER A 15 7.61 2.71 -8.74
CA SER A 15 6.36 1.98 -8.97
C SER A 15 6.44 0.53 -8.49
N GLU A 16 7.14 0.27 -7.39
CA GLU A 16 7.26 -1.06 -6.82
C GLU A 16 5.92 -1.48 -6.21
N GLN A 17 5.50 -2.72 -6.46
CA GLN A 17 4.27 -3.25 -5.90
C GLN A 17 4.30 -3.09 -4.38
N SER A 18 3.31 -2.43 -3.80
CA SER A 18 3.34 -2.06 -2.38
C SER A 18 3.44 -3.29 -1.47
N VAL A 19 4.13 -3.17 -0.33
CA VAL A 19 4.29 -4.27 0.66
C VAL A 19 2.96 -4.97 1.00
N PRO A 20 1.82 -4.26 1.26
CA PRO A 20 0.54 -4.93 1.48
C PRO A 20 0.08 -5.80 0.30
N SER A 21 0.29 -5.33 -0.93
CA SER A 21 -0.10 -6.05 -2.15
C SER A 21 0.76 -7.31 -2.33
N GLN A 22 2.08 -7.21 -2.10
CA GLN A 22 2.99 -8.36 -2.11
C GLN A 22 2.60 -9.40 -1.06
N VAL A 23 2.27 -8.96 0.16
CA VAL A 23 1.84 -9.84 1.26
C VAL A 23 0.55 -10.58 0.90
N VAL A 24 -0.46 -9.89 0.34
CA VAL A 24 -1.71 -10.54 -0.09
C VAL A 24 -1.44 -11.55 -1.21
N ALA A 25 -0.63 -11.19 -2.22
CA ALA A 25 -0.28 -12.10 -3.30
C ALA A 25 0.45 -13.36 -2.79
N PHE A 26 1.40 -13.20 -1.87
CA PHE A 26 2.10 -14.30 -1.23
C PHE A 26 1.17 -15.22 -0.41
N LEU A 27 0.29 -14.64 0.42
CA LEU A 27 -0.63 -15.43 1.24
C LEU A 27 -1.71 -16.11 0.39
N HIS A 28 -2.17 -15.47 -0.69
CA HIS A 28 -3.13 -16.03 -1.62
C HIS A 28 -2.55 -17.21 -2.42
N SER A 29 -1.29 -17.11 -2.90
CA SER A 29 -0.62 -18.23 -3.57
C SER A 29 -0.37 -19.42 -2.62
N HIS A 30 -0.44 -19.20 -1.31
CA HIS A 30 -0.31 -20.20 -0.26
C HIS A 30 -1.57 -20.29 0.63
N ALA A 31 -2.76 -20.22 0.02
CA ALA A 31 -4.03 -20.13 0.75
C ALA A 31 -4.29 -21.25 1.78
N ASN A 32 -3.63 -22.40 1.64
CA ASN A 32 -3.74 -23.54 2.56
C ASN A 32 -2.70 -23.54 3.71
N LYS A 33 -1.91 -22.48 3.86
CA LYS A 33 -0.85 -22.36 4.88
C LYS A 33 -1.00 -21.09 5.70
N ALA A 34 -0.36 -21.08 6.87
CA ALA A 34 -0.21 -19.91 7.70
C ALA A 34 1.27 -19.68 7.99
N PHE A 35 1.68 -18.42 8.04
CA PHE A 35 3.08 -18.01 8.15
C PHE A 35 3.25 -17.01 9.27
N THR A 36 4.42 -17.00 9.89
CA THR A 36 4.81 -15.95 10.83
C THR A 36 5.13 -14.66 10.07
N ARG A 37 5.09 -13.53 10.78
CA ARG A 37 5.53 -12.23 10.23
C ARG A 37 6.95 -12.29 9.66
N GLY A 38 7.85 -13.03 10.32
CA GLY A 38 9.25 -13.15 9.89
C GLY A 38 9.40 -13.93 8.58
N GLU A 39 8.67 -15.04 8.44
CA GLU A 39 8.65 -15.81 7.19
C GLU A 39 8.08 -14.99 6.03
N ILE A 40 6.96 -14.29 6.26
CA ILE A 40 6.37 -13.41 5.23
C ILE A 40 7.38 -12.33 4.82
N ALA A 41 8.04 -11.69 5.77
CA ALA A 41 9.02 -10.64 5.49
C ALA A 41 10.23 -11.13 4.69
N MET A 42 10.66 -12.37 4.92
CA MET A 42 11.73 -13.00 4.17
C MET A 42 11.30 -13.32 2.73
N GLU A 43 10.09 -13.87 2.55
CA GLU A 43 9.58 -14.29 1.24
C GLU A 43 9.25 -13.11 0.32
N VAL A 44 8.74 -12.00 0.87
CA VAL A 44 8.42 -10.79 0.10
C VAL A 44 9.58 -9.78 0.06
N ASP A 45 10.76 -10.15 0.57
CA ASP A 45 11.97 -9.32 0.67
C ASP A 45 11.69 -7.90 1.21
N ALA A 46 10.94 -7.82 2.31
CA ALA A 46 10.52 -6.55 2.90
C ALA A 46 10.89 -6.42 4.38
N ASN A 47 10.99 -5.18 4.85
CA ASN A 47 11.27 -4.91 6.26
C ASN A 47 10.19 -5.53 7.18
N PRO A 48 10.55 -6.30 8.23
CA PRO A 48 9.58 -6.93 9.14
C PRO A 48 8.60 -5.96 9.82
N ASN A 49 9.02 -4.70 10.08
CA ASN A 49 8.13 -3.68 10.64
C ASN A 49 7.12 -3.16 9.61
N ALA A 50 7.55 -3.01 8.35
CA ALA A 50 6.65 -2.66 7.24
C ALA A 50 5.61 -3.77 7.02
N VAL A 51 6.05 -5.04 7.04
CA VAL A 51 5.16 -6.21 6.96
C VAL A 51 4.20 -6.26 8.15
N GLY A 52 4.67 -5.99 9.38
CA GLY A 52 3.79 -5.92 10.55
C GLY A 52 2.70 -4.84 10.43
N THR A 53 3.07 -3.67 9.89
CA THR A 53 2.13 -2.57 9.62
C THR A 53 1.13 -2.95 8.53
N ALA A 54 1.61 -3.57 7.45
CA ALA A 54 0.79 -4.08 6.36
C ALA A 54 -0.22 -5.13 6.85
N LEU A 55 0.22 -6.14 7.60
CA LEU A 55 -0.64 -7.19 8.16
C LEU A 55 -1.72 -6.61 9.08
N SER A 56 -1.39 -5.59 9.87
CA SER A 56 -2.38 -4.89 10.70
C SER A 56 -3.46 -4.19 9.86
N ARG A 57 -3.06 -3.51 8.78
CA ARG A 57 -4.00 -2.86 7.84
C ARG A 57 -4.85 -3.89 7.08
N LEU A 58 -4.24 -4.96 6.60
CA LEU A 58 -4.94 -6.05 5.90
C LEU A 58 -5.95 -6.75 6.81
N LYS A 59 -5.62 -6.93 8.09
CA LYS A 59 -6.53 -7.49 9.11
C LYS A 59 -7.73 -6.59 9.33
N ASN A 60 -7.53 -5.28 9.42
CA ASN A 60 -8.61 -4.31 9.59
C ASN A 60 -9.57 -4.30 8.38
N ARG A 61 -9.08 -4.70 7.20
CA ARG A 61 -9.88 -4.88 5.98
C ARG A 61 -10.41 -6.32 5.80
N SER A 62 -10.20 -7.19 6.78
CA SER A 62 -10.61 -8.60 6.74
C SER A 62 -10.04 -9.40 5.56
N LEU A 63 -8.85 -9.02 5.07
CA LEU A 63 -8.15 -9.72 3.98
C LEU A 63 -7.25 -10.84 4.50
N VAL A 64 -6.88 -10.81 5.78
CA VAL A 64 -6.04 -11.83 6.42
C VAL A 64 -6.62 -12.24 7.77
N ARG A 65 -6.36 -13.49 8.15
CA ARG A 65 -6.65 -14.07 9.45
C ARG A 65 -5.39 -14.11 10.30
N HIS A 66 -5.54 -13.93 11.61
CA HIS A 66 -4.43 -13.93 12.56
C HIS A 66 -4.73 -14.86 13.73
N ARG A 67 -3.79 -15.76 14.04
CA ARG A 67 -3.87 -16.64 15.21
C ARG A 67 -2.48 -16.84 15.83
N GLY A 68 -2.31 -16.36 17.06
CA GLY A 68 -1.02 -16.42 17.74
C GLY A 68 0.01 -15.55 17.03
N ASN A 69 1.04 -16.16 16.45
CA ASN A 69 2.05 -15.48 15.63
C ASN A 69 1.83 -15.69 14.13
N TYR A 70 0.80 -16.45 13.75
CA TYR A 70 0.57 -16.90 12.38
C TYR A 70 -0.50 -16.09 11.68
N TRP A 71 -0.28 -15.88 10.39
CA TRP A 71 -1.10 -15.12 9.48
C TRP A 71 -1.43 -15.98 8.26
N ALA A 72 -2.67 -15.88 7.78
CA ALA A 72 -3.14 -16.59 6.60
C ALA A 72 -4.07 -15.68 5.79
N ILE A 73 -4.25 -15.97 4.51
CA ILE A 73 -5.30 -15.31 3.72
C ILE A 73 -6.68 -15.62 4.32
N THR A 74 -7.65 -14.71 4.14
CA THR A 74 -9.05 -15.00 4.43
C THR A 74 -9.60 -16.11 3.54
N ASP A 75 -10.60 -16.87 4.00
CA ASP A 75 -11.31 -17.87 3.17
C ASP A 75 -12.44 -17.24 2.33
N ASP A 76 -12.58 -15.92 2.40
CA ASP A 76 -13.57 -15.14 1.66
C ASP A 76 -12.95 -14.68 0.33
N ASP A 77 -12.98 -15.57 -0.66
CA ASP A 77 -12.39 -15.34 -1.98
C ASP A 77 -13.04 -14.14 -2.70
N GLU A 78 -14.35 -13.91 -2.50
CA GLU A 78 -15.06 -12.75 -3.06
C GLU A 78 -14.49 -11.43 -2.54
N ARG A 79 -14.14 -11.36 -1.26
CA ARG A 79 -13.50 -10.17 -0.67
C ARG A 79 -12.08 -9.97 -1.18
N VAL A 80 -11.32 -11.04 -1.37
CA VAL A 80 -9.98 -10.94 -1.97
C VAL A 80 -10.07 -10.43 -3.41
N GLN A 81 -10.99 -10.98 -4.21
CA GLN A 81 -11.22 -10.52 -5.58
C GLN A 81 -11.67 -9.07 -5.65
N SER A 82 -12.64 -8.67 -4.81
CA SER A 82 -13.11 -7.28 -4.75
C SER A 82 -11.98 -6.28 -4.44
N ALA A 83 -10.99 -6.69 -3.64
CA ALA A 83 -9.83 -5.86 -3.34
C ALA A 83 -8.88 -5.74 -4.56
N TYR A 84 -8.69 -6.81 -5.32
CA TYR A 84 -7.92 -6.77 -6.58
C TYR A 84 -8.64 -5.96 -7.65
N ASP A 85 -9.95 -6.12 -7.80
CA ASP A 85 -10.76 -5.36 -8.75
C ASP A 85 -10.70 -3.87 -8.47
N LEU A 86 -10.79 -3.47 -7.19
CA LEU A 86 -10.62 -2.09 -6.78
C LEU A 86 -9.23 -1.56 -7.14
N ALA A 87 -8.18 -2.32 -6.83
CA ALA A 87 -6.80 -1.92 -7.17
C ALA A 87 -6.62 -1.76 -8.69
N ALA A 88 -7.17 -2.67 -9.49
CA ALA A 88 -7.12 -2.60 -10.94
C ALA A 88 -7.92 -1.41 -11.50
N ALA A 89 -9.10 -1.12 -10.94
CA ALA A 89 -9.91 0.02 -11.33
C ALA A 89 -9.20 1.35 -11.03
N THR A 90 -8.58 1.49 -9.85
CA THR A 90 -7.80 2.68 -9.50
C THR A 90 -6.61 2.86 -10.45
N ALA A 91 -5.82 1.81 -10.68
CA ALA A 91 -4.69 1.89 -11.60
C ALA A 91 -5.10 2.26 -13.04
N ARG A 92 -6.27 1.79 -13.48
CA ARG A 92 -6.84 2.17 -14.78
C ARG A 92 -7.25 3.64 -14.82
N LEU A 93 -7.92 4.14 -13.78
CA LEU A 93 -8.33 5.54 -13.69
C LEU A 93 -7.11 6.47 -13.70
N GLU A 94 -6.06 6.13 -12.93
CA GLU A 94 -4.80 6.88 -12.95
C GLU A 94 -4.18 6.91 -14.36
N ALA A 95 -4.18 5.78 -15.08
CA ALA A 95 -3.67 5.72 -16.45
C ALA A 95 -4.53 6.48 -17.48
N GLU A 96 -5.85 6.54 -17.30
CA GLU A 96 -6.76 7.27 -18.19
C GLU A 96 -6.73 8.79 -17.95
N ASP A 97 -6.59 9.23 -16.70
CA ASP A 97 -6.56 10.65 -16.32
C ASP A 97 -5.15 11.27 -16.42
N GLY A 98 -4.12 10.43 -16.63
CA GLY A 98 -2.73 10.87 -16.73
C GLY A 98 -2.03 11.07 -15.37
N GLY A 99 -2.69 10.68 -14.28
CA GLY A 99 -2.21 10.86 -12.92
C GLY A 99 -2.39 12.29 -12.38
N ILE A 100 -1.88 12.52 -11.18
CA ILE A 100 -1.77 13.86 -10.61
C ILE A 100 -0.48 14.49 -11.15
N ASP A 101 -0.56 15.67 -11.76
CA ASP A 101 0.59 16.52 -12.16
C ASP A 101 0.90 17.50 -11.01
N PRO A 102 1.86 17.21 -10.12
CA PRO A 102 2.08 18.02 -8.93
C PRO A 102 2.52 19.44 -9.25
N GLY A 103 3.22 19.66 -10.37
CA GLY A 103 3.60 20.98 -10.86
C GLY A 103 2.37 21.83 -11.23
N ALA A 104 1.38 21.25 -11.89
CA ALA A 104 0.11 21.92 -12.16
C ALA A 104 -0.68 22.26 -10.88
N TRP A 105 -0.61 21.40 -9.86
CA TRP A 105 -1.21 21.68 -8.56
C TRP A 105 -0.49 22.79 -7.80
N GLU A 106 0.84 22.86 -7.88
CA GLU A 106 1.66 23.91 -7.27
C GLU A 106 1.46 25.26 -7.97
N GLU A 107 1.39 25.29 -9.30
CA GLU A 107 1.06 26.50 -10.06
C GLU A 107 -0.35 27.02 -9.73
N ALA A 108 -1.30 26.12 -9.49
CA ALA A 108 -2.66 26.47 -9.10
C ALA A 108 -2.80 26.80 -7.60
N ALA A 109 -1.78 26.57 -6.78
CA ALA A 109 -1.83 26.79 -5.35
C ALA A 109 -1.91 28.30 -5.03
N PRO A 110 -2.74 28.72 -4.07
CA PRO A 110 -2.81 30.12 -3.66
C PRO A 110 -1.51 30.53 -2.96
N ASP A 111 -1.05 31.74 -3.25
CA ASP A 111 0.12 32.35 -2.57
C ASP A 111 -0.13 32.62 -1.08
N GLU A 112 -1.40 32.70 -0.67
CA GLU A 112 -1.75 32.95 0.72
C GLU A 112 -1.72 31.65 1.55
N PRO A 113 -1.08 31.66 2.73
CA PRO A 113 -1.08 30.50 3.61
C PRO A 113 -2.50 30.12 4.03
N HIS A 114 -2.68 28.80 4.24
CA HIS A 114 -3.97 28.24 4.61
C HIS A 114 -4.50 28.94 5.88
N PRO A 115 -5.82 29.20 6.00
CA PRO A 115 -6.36 29.94 7.15
C PRO A 115 -6.04 29.35 8.54
N SER A 116 -5.67 28.07 8.62
CA SER A 116 -5.25 27.42 9.87
C SER A 116 -3.80 27.72 10.29
N GLU A 117 -3.00 28.31 9.40
CA GLU A 117 -1.59 28.66 9.62
C GLU A 117 -1.40 30.17 9.82
N ARG A 118 -2.51 30.92 9.91
CA ARG A 118 -2.50 32.36 10.20
C ARG A 118 -2.56 32.53 11.72
N ASP A 119 -1.57 33.22 12.30
CA ASP A 119 -1.48 33.56 13.73
C ASP A 119 -2.39 34.75 14.11
N ASP A 120 -3.67 34.72 13.73
CA ASP A 120 -4.68 35.72 14.14
C ASP A 120 -5.27 35.42 15.54
#